data_AF-A0A955H373-F1
#
_entry.id   AF-A0A955H373-F1
#
_cell.length_a   1.000
_cell.length_b   1.000
_cell.length_c   1.000
_cell.angle_alpha   90.00
_cell.angle_beta   90.00
_cell.angle_gamma   90.00
#
_symmetry.space_group_name_H-M   'P 1'
#
loop_
_entity.id
_entity.type
_entity.pdbx_description
1 polymer ?
#
loop_
_entity_poly.entity_id
_entity_poly.type
_entity_poly.pdbx_seq_one_letter_code
_entity_poly.pdbx_strand_id
1 'polypeptide(L)'
;MTVAIKNIIEYVKAAVVAGCAVIVFAPMLAEAGTFTISGTIYDDEGATAASFAESLFLAIGTSTVSVQATSSDNSGNFSFTVDNSNGVGVDTPFVIWIWNSGFDEGTVVSKFASSTENLTGVDIYNNRIIVRQEGATSTTLADLDTYDASQHADIGYTASTTGDTLTVEDGKELYIWSSSTFVNAASSTFSGSFHNDGGVFDNNGGLAKFTGTSKTLSGTLTGTSALGDISISGSYTAANNASTSDLTIASGGSFTAPSLLTIGGDFSQNGSFDNNGGLVYFTGPDPSVTGDVVGSNALGDVVVDVVPSINNIVGFSSVDGDWSDVVYANNTFVAVGCADCSSSNRVMTSPDGITWTARSAAGNNDSWKAVTYGNGLFVAVGDSGDRVMTSPDGITWTARTAAGDNDDWYGVTYGNGLFVAVGPNYGGGDVVMTSPDGITWTARTAAGDNDNWQSVTYGNNLFVAVSSNSSDSVMYSSNGTTWATTTSAATNLLGVTYGNGLFVAVGYTSGTSVDNIAVSAGLLSLTTASTSDLTILKNNILTATTTLTVAGNFSNNGIIDNTGTIVMSGTNKVLNVMATTSATSVVGNLTILGSTTVISLATSSITDL
;
A
#
# COMPACT_ATOMS: atom_id res chain seq x y z
N MET A 1 -57.30 5.66 -9.43
CA MET A 1 -57.58 6.62 -8.34
C MET A 1 -59.06 6.71 -7.93
N THR A 2 -60.03 6.76 -8.86
CA THR A 2 -61.45 7.03 -8.54
C THR A 2 -62.17 5.94 -7.73
N VAL A 3 -61.74 4.69 -7.81
CA VAL A 3 -62.34 3.56 -7.07
C VAL A 3 -61.90 3.53 -5.60
N ALA A 4 -60.66 3.93 -5.29
CA ALA A 4 -60.14 3.96 -3.92
C ALA A 4 -60.80 5.06 -3.07
N ILE A 5 -61.09 6.22 -3.67
CA ILE A 5 -61.77 7.35 -3.00
C ILE A 5 -63.21 6.99 -2.60
N LYS A 6 -63.92 6.20 -3.41
CA LYS A 6 -65.33 5.86 -3.16
C LYS A 6 -65.48 4.92 -1.95
N ASN A 7 -64.55 3.97 -1.80
CA ASN A 7 -64.52 3.03 -0.68
C ASN A 7 -64.18 3.71 0.65
N ILE A 8 -63.30 4.72 0.63
CA ILE A 8 -62.96 5.52 1.82
C ILE A 8 -64.17 6.33 2.30
N ILE A 9 -64.94 6.92 1.38
CA ILE A 9 -66.15 7.70 1.72
C ILE A 9 -67.24 6.81 2.34
N GLU A 10 -67.45 5.59 1.83
CA GLU A 10 -68.42 4.66 2.42
C GLU A 10 -68.00 4.17 3.81
N TYR A 11 -66.70 3.95 4.03
CA TYR A 11 -66.16 3.55 5.33
C TYR A 11 -66.26 4.67 6.37
N VAL A 12 -65.99 5.92 5.98
CA VAL A 12 -66.16 7.11 6.83
C VAL A 12 -67.63 7.34 7.19
N LYS A 13 -68.56 7.14 6.24
CA LYS A 13 -70.01 7.24 6.51
C LYS A 13 -70.49 6.20 7.52
N ALA A 14 -69.99 4.95 7.42
CA ALA A 14 -70.33 3.89 8.37
C ALA A 14 -69.80 4.16 9.79
N ALA A 15 -68.60 4.73 9.90
CA ALA A 15 -67.96 5.03 11.19
C ALA A 15 -68.58 6.26 11.92
N VAL A 16 -69.05 7.28 11.18
CA VAL A 16 -69.72 8.46 11.75
C VAL A 16 -71.08 8.11 12.37
N VAL A 17 -71.80 7.11 11.84
CA VAL A 17 -73.07 6.63 12.40
C VAL A 17 -72.89 5.88 13.73
N ALA A 18 -71.69 5.37 14.02
CA ALA A 18 -71.37 4.62 15.24
C ALA A 18 -70.77 5.47 16.38
N GLY A 19 -70.63 6.79 16.21
CA GLY A 19 -70.14 7.69 17.26
C GLY A 19 -68.65 7.58 17.60
N CYS A 20 -67.83 6.92 16.75
CA CYS A 20 -66.38 6.88 16.91
C CYS A 20 -65.72 8.07 16.21
N ALA A 21 -64.74 8.70 16.88
CA ALA A 21 -63.87 9.69 16.25
C ALA A 21 -62.95 9.00 15.23
N VAL A 22 -63.06 9.39 13.96
CA VAL A 22 -62.17 8.91 12.89
C VAL A 22 -61.14 10.01 12.61
N ILE A 23 -59.88 9.77 12.97
CA ILE A 23 -58.76 10.59 12.51
C ILE A 23 -58.27 9.98 11.20
N VAL A 24 -58.60 10.63 10.08
CA VAL A 24 -58.04 10.27 8.77
C VAL A 24 -56.68 10.94 8.66
N PHE A 25 -55.60 10.17 8.78
CA PHE A 25 -54.32 10.59 8.25
C PHE A 25 -54.43 10.50 6.72
N ALA A 26 -54.70 11.63 6.06
CA ALA A 26 -54.33 11.73 4.66
C ALA A 26 -52.81 11.55 4.63
N PRO A 27 -52.24 10.64 3.80
CA PRO A 27 -50.82 10.76 3.50
C PRO A 27 -50.63 12.18 2.99
N MET A 28 -49.77 12.93 3.67
CA MET A 28 -49.32 14.23 3.20
C MET A 28 -48.75 13.97 1.80
N LEU A 29 -49.52 14.30 0.76
CA LEU A 29 -48.97 14.36 -0.59
C LEU A 29 -47.88 15.42 -0.49
N ALA A 30 -46.61 15.00 -0.58
CA ALA A 30 -45.53 15.94 -0.79
C ALA A 30 -45.93 16.80 -1.99
N GLU A 31 -45.95 18.11 -1.82
CA GLU A 31 -46.09 19.01 -2.98
C GLU A 31 -45.00 18.61 -3.97
N ALA A 32 -45.39 18.36 -5.22
CA ALA A 32 -44.44 18.18 -6.31
C ALA A 32 -43.58 19.45 -6.38
N GLY A 33 -42.30 19.31 -6.06
CA GLY A 33 -41.31 20.37 -6.15
C GLY A 33 -40.74 20.39 -7.56
N THR A 34 -40.44 21.60 -8.05
CA THR A 34 -39.58 21.74 -9.22
C THR A 34 -38.19 22.14 -8.75
N PHE A 35 -37.18 21.62 -9.43
CA PHE A 35 -35.80 22.03 -9.25
C PHE A 35 -35.14 22.13 -10.63
N THR A 36 -33.95 22.70 -10.70
CA THR A 36 -33.26 22.97 -11.96
C THR A 36 -31.97 22.18 -12.09
N ILE A 37 -31.63 21.83 -13.34
CA ILE A 37 -30.28 21.40 -13.73
C ILE A 37 -29.71 22.48 -14.62
N SER A 38 -28.49 22.93 -14.35
CA SER A 38 -27.85 23.99 -15.14
C SER A 38 -26.34 23.77 -15.27
N GLY A 39 -25.78 24.27 -16.35
CA GLY A 39 -24.36 24.16 -16.67
C GLY A 39 -24.00 25.01 -17.89
N THR A 40 -22.76 24.87 -18.35
CA THR A 40 -22.21 25.57 -19.50
C THR A 40 -21.64 24.56 -20.49
N ILE A 41 -21.84 24.82 -21.79
CA ILE A 41 -21.20 24.06 -22.87
C ILE A 41 -19.83 24.69 -23.16
N TYR A 42 -18.82 23.86 -23.27
CA TYR A 42 -17.46 24.27 -23.63
C TYR A 42 -16.95 23.51 -24.87
N ASP A 43 -16.18 24.23 -25.69
CA ASP A 43 -15.49 23.69 -26.86
C ASP A 43 -14.26 22.83 -26.46
N ASP A 44 -13.83 22.96 -25.20
CA ASP A 44 -12.71 22.24 -24.59
C ASP A 44 -13.00 21.88 -23.11
N GLU A 45 -11.97 21.55 -22.32
CA GLU A 45 -12.06 21.17 -20.89
C GLU A 45 -12.44 22.33 -19.95
N GLY A 46 -13.56 23.00 -20.21
CA GLY A 46 -14.05 24.07 -19.33
C GLY A 46 -13.32 25.41 -19.49
N ALA A 47 -12.46 25.57 -20.48
CA ALA A 47 -11.67 26.78 -20.68
C ALA A 47 -12.34 27.78 -21.65
N THR A 48 -12.93 27.27 -22.74
CA THR A 48 -13.55 28.06 -23.80
C THR A 48 -15.03 27.71 -23.91
N ALA A 49 -15.89 28.60 -23.39
CA ALA A 49 -17.34 28.41 -23.49
C ALA A 49 -17.80 28.51 -24.96
N ALA A 50 -18.81 27.72 -25.32
CA ALA A 50 -19.40 27.73 -26.65
C ALA A 50 -19.93 29.14 -27.01
N SER A 51 -19.70 29.53 -28.25
CA SER A 51 -19.99 30.89 -28.73
C SER A 51 -21.33 31.04 -29.46
N PHE A 52 -22.12 29.97 -29.53
CA PHE A 52 -23.42 29.92 -30.17
C PHE A 52 -24.39 29.03 -29.37
N ALA A 53 -25.67 29.31 -29.52
CA ALA A 53 -26.73 28.54 -28.88
C ALA A 53 -26.84 27.15 -29.50
N GLU A 54 -27.03 26.15 -28.63
CA GLU A 54 -27.15 24.74 -28.97
C GLU A 54 -28.47 24.16 -28.47
N SER A 55 -28.95 23.11 -29.13
CA SER A 55 -30.14 22.36 -28.67
C SER A 55 -29.71 21.21 -27.78
N LEU A 56 -30.32 21.08 -26.59
CA LEU A 56 -30.00 20.04 -25.64
C LEU A 56 -31.23 19.24 -25.26
N PHE A 57 -31.00 17.96 -24.99
CA PHE A 57 -32.00 17.06 -24.44
C PHE A 57 -31.54 16.50 -23.11
N LEU A 58 -32.50 16.28 -22.21
CA LEU A 58 -32.33 15.66 -20.90
C LEU A 58 -33.26 14.46 -20.83
N ALA A 59 -32.70 13.27 -20.65
CA ALA A 59 -33.45 12.05 -20.39
C ALA A 59 -33.26 11.60 -18.93
N ILE A 60 -34.35 11.24 -18.25
CA ILE A 60 -34.35 10.92 -16.80
C ILE A 60 -35.07 9.59 -16.54
N GLY A 61 -34.50 8.76 -15.68
CA GLY A 61 -35.11 7.52 -15.16
C GLY A 61 -34.66 6.25 -15.88
N THR A 62 -35.06 5.08 -15.34
CA THR A 62 -34.61 3.74 -15.80
C THR A 62 -35.72 2.85 -16.37
N SER A 63 -36.94 2.90 -15.81
CA SER A 63 -38.06 2.05 -16.23
C SER A 63 -39.07 2.75 -17.15
N THR A 64 -39.14 4.08 -17.07
CA THR A 64 -39.87 4.95 -17.99
C THR A 64 -39.05 6.21 -18.16
N VAL A 65 -38.29 6.27 -19.25
CA VAL A 65 -37.42 7.41 -19.55
C VAL A 65 -38.29 8.61 -19.94
N SER A 66 -38.21 9.70 -19.17
CA SER A 66 -38.82 10.98 -19.53
C SER A 66 -37.80 11.85 -20.24
N VAL A 67 -38.19 12.53 -21.32
CA VAL A 67 -37.28 13.36 -22.13
C VAL A 67 -37.79 14.81 -22.13
N GLN A 68 -36.87 15.75 -21.89
CA GLN A 68 -37.08 17.19 -21.93
C GLN A 68 -36.09 17.82 -22.91
N ALA A 69 -36.42 18.98 -23.46
CA ALA A 69 -35.55 19.73 -24.35
C ALA A 69 -35.40 21.18 -23.87
N THR A 70 -34.22 21.76 -24.09
CA THR A 70 -33.92 23.18 -23.87
C THR A 70 -32.92 23.66 -24.93
N SER A 71 -32.55 24.94 -24.86
CA SER A 71 -31.43 25.48 -25.64
C SER A 71 -30.48 26.26 -24.75
N SER A 72 -29.19 26.24 -25.06
CA SER A 72 -28.24 27.17 -24.42
C SER A 72 -28.40 28.58 -24.97
N ASP A 73 -27.85 29.56 -24.24
CA ASP A 73 -27.64 30.91 -24.76
C ASP A 73 -26.37 31.00 -25.63
N ASN A 74 -26.09 32.18 -26.19
CA ASN A 74 -24.89 32.41 -27.02
C ASN A 74 -23.56 32.41 -26.23
N SER A 75 -23.62 32.16 -24.92
CA SER A 75 -22.45 31.97 -24.05
C SER A 75 -22.37 30.52 -23.55
N GLY A 76 -23.16 29.60 -24.13
CA GLY A 76 -23.16 28.19 -23.78
C GLY A 76 -23.95 27.83 -22.52
N ASN A 77 -24.57 28.78 -21.81
CA ASN A 77 -25.28 28.49 -20.57
C ASN A 77 -26.65 27.87 -20.85
N PHE A 78 -27.01 26.80 -20.15
CA PHE A 78 -28.32 26.15 -20.28
C PHE A 78 -28.97 25.87 -18.92
N SER A 79 -30.29 25.69 -18.93
CA SER A 79 -31.04 25.22 -17.77
C SER A 79 -32.24 24.37 -18.18
N PHE A 80 -32.44 23.27 -17.45
CA PHE A 80 -33.65 22.45 -17.46
C PHE A 80 -34.43 22.68 -16.16
N THR A 81 -35.77 22.65 -16.24
CA THR A 81 -36.65 22.59 -15.07
C THR A 81 -37.23 21.19 -14.95
N VAL A 82 -36.85 20.49 -13.89
CA VAL A 82 -37.28 19.12 -13.60
C VAL A 82 -38.45 19.14 -12.65
N ASP A 83 -39.53 18.45 -13.03
CA ASP A 83 -40.68 18.21 -12.17
C ASP A 83 -40.49 16.86 -11.45
N ASN A 84 -40.43 16.90 -10.11
CA ASN A 84 -40.25 15.68 -9.31
C ASN A 84 -41.55 14.87 -9.14
N SER A 85 -42.68 15.32 -9.70
CA SER A 85 -43.98 14.61 -9.65
C SER A 85 -43.95 13.22 -10.28
N ASN A 86 -42.96 12.92 -11.14
CA ASN A 86 -42.80 11.65 -11.84
C ASN A 86 -41.87 10.65 -11.14
N GLY A 87 -41.53 10.87 -9.86
CA GLY A 87 -40.72 9.91 -9.08
C GLY A 87 -39.21 10.05 -9.29
N VAL A 88 -38.73 11.24 -9.67
CA VAL A 88 -37.30 11.57 -9.68
C VAL A 88 -36.80 11.62 -8.23
N GLY A 89 -36.07 10.57 -7.83
CA GLY A 89 -35.50 10.41 -6.49
C GLY A 89 -33.98 10.49 -6.50
N VAL A 90 -33.37 10.47 -5.31
CA VAL A 90 -31.93 10.25 -5.15
C VAL A 90 -31.51 8.99 -5.92
N ASP A 91 -30.33 9.03 -6.54
CA ASP A 91 -29.74 7.98 -7.37
C ASP A 91 -30.48 7.68 -8.68
N THR A 92 -31.53 8.43 -9.01
CA THR A 92 -32.17 8.32 -10.33
C THR A 92 -31.16 8.81 -11.38
N PRO A 93 -30.80 7.98 -12.38
CA PRO A 93 -29.86 8.39 -13.41
C PRO A 93 -30.53 9.37 -14.38
N PHE A 94 -29.69 10.14 -15.05
CA PHE A 94 -30.06 10.97 -16.18
C PHE A 94 -28.90 11.12 -17.17
N VAL A 95 -29.24 11.46 -18.40
CA VAL A 95 -28.27 11.85 -19.44
C VAL A 95 -28.67 13.17 -20.07
N ILE A 96 -27.70 14.05 -20.29
CA ILE A 96 -27.84 15.28 -21.08
C ILE A 96 -26.96 15.15 -22.31
N TRP A 97 -27.48 15.49 -23.48
CA TRP A 97 -26.69 15.50 -24.71
C TRP A 97 -27.05 16.68 -25.60
N ILE A 98 -26.09 17.09 -26.43
CA ILE A 98 -26.26 18.10 -27.48
C ILE A 98 -26.85 17.40 -28.71
N TRP A 99 -27.88 18.00 -29.32
CA TRP A 99 -28.59 17.40 -30.45
C TRP A 99 -28.27 18.09 -31.76
N ASN A 100 -27.89 17.30 -32.77
CA ASN A 100 -27.82 17.71 -34.18
C ASN A 100 -26.88 18.91 -34.45
N SER A 101 -25.72 18.95 -33.78
CA SER A 101 -24.66 19.98 -33.99
C SER A 101 -23.80 19.68 -35.22
N GLY A 102 -23.84 18.44 -35.73
CA GLY A 102 -23.16 18.03 -36.96
C GLY A 102 -21.67 17.76 -36.81
N PHE A 103 -20.98 18.27 -35.79
CA PHE A 103 -19.56 17.97 -35.51
C PHE A 103 -19.16 18.06 -34.01
N ASP A 104 -20.05 18.45 -33.10
CA ASP A 104 -19.71 18.79 -31.72
C ASP A 104 -20.72 18.21 -30.69
N GLU A 105 -20.64 16.91 -30.40
CA GLU A 105 -21.61 16.22 -29.52
C GLU A 105 -20.95 15.86 -28.19
N GLY A 106 -21.32 16.61 -27.15
CA GLY A 106 -20.98 16.31 -25.76
C GLY A 106 -22.17 15.70 -25.02
N THR A 107 -21.86 14.74 -24.15
CA THR A 107 -22.83 13.99 -23.34
C THR A 107 -22.40 14.02 -21.88
N VAL A 108 -23.35 14.14 -20.95
CA VAL A 108 -23.12 13.99 -19.52
C VAL A 108 -24.07 12.93 -18.98
N VAL A 109 -23.53 11.90 -18.34
CA VAL A 109 -24.29 10.86 -17.62
C VAL A 109 -24.02 11.01 -16.13
N SER A 110 -25.09 11.07 -15.33
CA SER A 110 -24.98 11.27 -13.88
C SER A 110 -26.22 10.76 -13.14
N LYS A 111 -26.24 10.95 -11.82
CA LYS A 111 -27.34 10.63 -10.91
C LYS A 111 -27.70 11.81 -10.05
N PHE A 112 -28.98 11.92 -9.71
CA PHE A 112 -29.43 12.94 -8.78
C PHE A 112 -28.93 12.67 -7.36
N ALA A 113 -28.27 13.65 -6.75
CA ALA A 113 -27.94 13.64 -5.31
C ALA A 113 -29.16 13.97 -4.42
N SER A 114 -30.15 14.65 -4.98
CA SER A 114 -31.32 15.19 -4.28
C SER A 114 -32.52 15.24 -5.24
N SER A 115 -33.74 15.15 -4.69
CA SER A 115 -35.00 15.31 -5.44
C SER A 115 -35.62 16.70 -5.27
N THR A 116 -34.95 17.61 -4.55
CA THR A 116 -35.47 18.95 -4.22
C THR A 116 -34.46 20.07 -4.38
N GLU A 117 -33.17 19.78 -4.51
CA GLU A 117 -32.12 20.79 -4.64
C GLU A 117 -31.74 21.00 -6.11
N ASN A 118 -31.39 22.23 -6.46
CA ASN A 118 -30.89 22.56 -7.80
C ASN A 118 -29.51 21.93 -8.01
N LEU A 119 -29.30 21.37 -9.18
CA LEU A 119 -28.01 20.88 -9.64
C LEU A 119 -27.38 21.91 -10.58
N THR A 120 -26.20 22.40 -10.23
CA THR A 120 -25.50 23.47 -10.96
C THR A 120 -24.09 23.03 -11.35
N GLY A 121 -23.55 23.58 -12.44
CA GLY A 121 -22.21 23.23 -12.91
C GLY A 121 -22.14 21.85 -13.56
N VAL A 122 -23.25 21.42 -14.18
CA VAL A 122 -23.29 20.21 -15.03
C VAL A 122 -22.77 20.58 -16.41
N ASP A 123 -21.47 20.84 -16.47
CA ASP A 123 -20.84 21.33 -17.69
C ASP A 123 -20.69 20.21 -18.72
N ILE A 124 -20.83 20.58 -20.00
CA ILE A 124 -20.72 19.67 -21.15
C ILE A 124 -19.50 20.08 -21.95
N TYR A 125 -18.62 19.13 -22.22
CA TYR A 125 -17.43 19.36 -23.03
C TYR A 125 -17.60 18.70 -24.38
N ASN A 126 -17.22 19.42 -25.42
CA ASN A 126 -17.29 18.94 -26.77
C ASN A 126 -16.47 17.65 -26.95
N ASN A 127 -17.00 16.70 -27.73
CA ASN A 127 -16.42 15.38 -28.00
C ASN A 127 -16.17 14.51 -26.75
N ARG A 128 -16.90 14.76 -25.65
CA ARG A 128 -16.77 13.97 -24.42
C ARG A 128 -18.06 13.32 -24.00
N ILE A 129 -17.92 12.11 -23.48
CA ILE A 129 -18.93 11.44 -22.68
C ILE A 129 -18.49 11.55 -21.23
N ILE A 130 -19.02 12.55 -20.54
CA ILE A 130 -18.67 12.86 -19.17
C ILE A 130 -19.50 11.97 -18.24
N VAL A 131 -18.82 11.19 -17.41
CA VAL A 131 -19.42 10.46 -16.31
C VAL A 131 -19.20 11.24 -15.02
N ARG A 132 -20.29 11.56 -14.33
CA ARG A 132 -20.27 12.30 -13.07
C ARG A 132 -20.93 11.53 -11.95
N GLN A 133 -20.58 11.90 -10.73
CA GLN A 133 -21.22 11.46 -9.51
C GLN A 133 -21.54 12.71 -8.67
N GLU A 134 -22.82 13.07 -8.59
CA GLU A 134 -23.24 14.22 -7.75
C GLU A 134 -23.53 13.79 -6.30
N GLY A 135 -23.89 12.52 -6.09
CA GLY A 135 -24.34 11.97 -4.82
C GLY A 135 -23.38 10.94 -4.22
N ALA A 136 -23.85 10.21 -3.20
CA ALA A 136 -23.04 9.18 -2.53
C ALA A 136 -22.84 7.92 -3.39
N THR A 137 -23.69 7.66 -4.38
CA THR A 137 -23.59 6.48 -5.23
C THR A 137 -22.86 6.80 -6.54
N SER A 138 -21.95 5.90 -6.92
CA SER A 138 -21.19 6.00 -8.16
C SER A 138 -22.10 5.80 -9.38
N THR A 139 -21.74 6.44 -10.50
CA THR A 139 -22.34 6.14 -11.80
C THR A 139 -21.76 4.83 -12.32
N THR A 140 -22.59 4.00 -12.95
CA THR A 140 -22.26 2.62 -13.32
C THR A 140 -22.50 2.36 -14.80
N LEU A 141 -21.94 1.27 -15.32
CA LEU A 141 -22.23 0.81 -16.70
C LEU A 141 -23.74 0.64 -16.96
N ALA A 142 -24.52 0.23 -15.94
CA ALA A 142 -25.97 0.05 -16.06
C ALA A 142 -26.72 1.37 -16.28
N ASP A 143 -26.20 2.47 -15.73
CA ASP A 143 -26.77 3.79 -15.94
C ASP A 143 -26.54 4.25 -17.38
N LEU A 144 -25.39 3.92 -17.97
CA LEU A 144 -25.10 4.20 -19.38
C LEU A 144 -25.97 3.32 -20.32
N ASP A 145 -26.06 2.01 -20.04
CA ASP A 145 -26.86 1.02 -20.81
C ASP A 145 -28.35 1.40 -20.85
N THR A 146 -28.87 1.98 -19.77
CA THR A 146 -30.25 2.49 -19.69
C THR A 146 -30.58 3.45 -20.84
N TYR A 147 -29.65 4.32 -21.22
CA TYR A 147 -29.86 5.34 -22.25
C TYR A 147 -29.43 4.91 -23.64
N ASP A 148 -28.46 3.99 -23.74
CA ASP A 148 -28.10 3.35 -25.01
C ASP A 148 -29.26 2.54 -25.61
N ALA A 149 -30.05 1.87 -24.77
CA ALA A 149 -31.20 1.09 -25.20
C ALA A 149 -32.27 1.88 -26.00
N SER A 150 -32.23 3.22 -25.96
CA SER A 150 -33.11 4.11 -26.73
C SER A 150 -32.58 4.53 -28.11
N GLN A 151 -31.31 4.22 -28.44
CA GLN A 151 -30.62 4.50 -29.71
C GLN A 151 -30.81 5.95 -30.23
N HIS A 152 -30.53 6.95 -29.41
CA HIS A 152 -30.31 8.30 -29.93
C HIS A 152 -28.89 8.38 -30.52
N ALA A 153 -28.81 8.61 -31.83
CA ALA A 153 -27.54 8.64 -32.59
C ALA A 153 -26.53 9.67 -32.06
N ASP A 154 -26.97 10.66 -31.29
CA ASP A 154 -26.14 11.76 -30.80
C ASP A 154 -25.50 11.49 -29.41
N ILE A 155 -25.82 10.37 -28.73
CA ILE A 155 -25.32 10.08 -27.38
C ILE A 155 -23.84 9.62 -27.37
N GLY A 156 -23.28 9.24 -28.52
CA GLY A 156 -21.84 9.08 -28.72
C GLY A 156 -21.19 7.84 -28.07
N TYR A 157 -21.98 6.97 -27.47
CA TYR A 157 -21.52 5.70 -26.91
C TYR A 157 -22.59 4.61 -27.05
N THR A 158 -22.15 3.36 -26.98
CA THR A 158 -22.99 2.18 -26.78
C THR A 158 -22.53 1.42 -25.54
N ALA A 159 -23.45 0.95 -24.71
CA ALA A 159 -23.20 0.29 -23.44
C ALA A 159 -24.08 -0.95 -23.29
N SER A 160 -23.56 -2.01 -22.69
CA SER A 160 -24.34 -3.22 -22.43
C SER A 160 -23.92 -3.89 -21.14
N THR A 161 -24.86 -4.02 -20.20
CA THR A 161 -24.69 -4.81 -18.97
C THR A 161 -24.74 -6.32 -19.20
N THR A 162 -25.31 -6.77 -20.32
CA THR A 162 -25.33 -8.20 -20.67
C THR A 162 -24.02 -8.64 -21.33
N GLY A 163 -23.43 -7.74 -22.13
CA GLY A 163 -22.12 -7.96 -22.76
C GLY A 163 -20.93 -7.47 -21.94
N ASP A 164 -21.18 -6.77 -20.83
CA ASP A 164 -20.16 -6.02 -20.06
C ASP A 164 -19.32 -5.09 -20.97
N THR A 165 -19.94 -4.46 -21.97
CA THR A 165 -19.24 -3.67 -22.98
C THR A 165 -19.57 -2.20 -22.90
N LEU A 166 -18.57 -1.33 -23.09
CA LEU A 166 -18.74 0.10 -23.34
C LEU A 166 -17.92 0.49 -24.57
N THR A 167 -18.57 0.98 -25.61
CA THR A 167 -17.91 1.49 -26.81
C THR A 167 -18.19 2.97 -26.96
N VAL A 168 -17.13 3.77 -27.04
CA VAL A 168 -17.18 5.20 -27.35
C VAL A 168 -16.91 5.38 -28.84
N GLU A 169 -17.70 6.23 -29.49
CA GLU A 169 -17.57 6.51 -30.91
C GLU A 169 -16.24 7.18 -31.27
N ASP A 170 -15.81 7.00 -32.52
CA ASP A 170 -14.58 7.60 -33.03
C ASP A 170 -14.67 9.14 -32.99
N GLY A 171 -13.59 9.77 -32.53
CA GLY A 171 -13.55 11.23 -32.33
C GLY A 171 -14.05 11.70 -30.97
N LYS A 172 -14.61 10.80 -30.15
CA LYS A 172 -15.06 11.09 -28.77
C LYS A 172 -14.20 10.38 -27.73
N GLU A 173 -14.27 10.86 -26.50
CA GLU A 173 -13.54 10.29 -25.35
C GLU A 173 -14.47 10.10 -24.14
N LEU A 174 -14.35 8.95 -23.45
CA LEU A 174 -14.95 8.79 -22.12
C LEU A 174 -14.17 9.66 -21.14
N TYR A 175 -14.86 10.54 -20.43
CA TYR A 175 -14.28 11.45 -19.46
C TYR A 175 -14.86 11.20 -18.08
N ILE A 176 -14.05 10.79 -17.11
CA ILE A 176 -14.50 10.67 -15.72
C ILE A 176 -14.24 12.01 -15.03
N TRP A 177 -15.30 12.65 -14.56
CA TRP A 177 -15.20 13.93 -13.88
C TRP A 177 -14.36 13.82 -12.61
N SER A 178 -13.58 14.87 -12.31
CA SER A 178 -12.74 14.91 -11.12
C SER A 178 -13.57 14.61 -9.87
N SER A 179 -13.08 13.76 -8.96
CA SER A 179 -13.81 13.28 -7.77
C SER A 179 -15.03 12.39 -8.00
N SER A 180 -15.34 12.03 -9.25
CA SER A 180 -16.39 11.04 -9.55
C SER A 180 -15.81 9.64 -9.61
N THR A 181 -16.61 8.64 -9.22
CA THR A 181 -16.30 7.23 -9.46
C THR A 181 -17.21 6.70 -10.56
N PHE A 182 -16.61 6.11 -11.59
CA PHE A 182 -17.32 5.31 -12.58
C PHE A 182 -17.05 3.82 -12.29
N VAL A 183 -18.11 3.08 -11.95
CA VAL A 183 -18.03 1.65 -11.63
C VAL A 183 -18.44 0.84 -12.87
N ASN A 184 -17.48 0.12 -13.43
CA ASN A 184 -17.68 -0.77 -14.55
C ASN A 184 -17.93 -2.21 -14.08
N ALA A 185 -18.30 -3.09 -15.02
CA ALA A 185 -18.39 -4.51 -14.75
C ALA A 185 -17.00 -5.13 -14.53
N ALA A 186 -16.94 -6.21 -13.73
CA ALA A 186 -15.69 -6.83 -13.31
C ALA A 186 -14.81 -7.36 -14.46
N SER A 187 -15.41 -7.76 -15.58
CA SER A 187 -14.69 -8.24 -16.77
C SER A 187 -15.08 -7.44 -18.00
N SER A 188 -15.15 -6.12 -17.84
CA SER A 188 -15.68 -5.24 -18.88
C SER A 188 -14.76 -5.12 -20.10
N THR A 189 -15.37 -4.97 -21.27
CA THR A 189 -14.67 -4.61 -22.50
C THR A 189 -14.94 -3.16 -22.84
N PHE A 190 -13.90 -2.34 -22.84
CA PHE A 190 -13.95 -0.95 -23.26
C PHE A 190 -13.37 -0.80 -24.67
N SER A 191 -14.03 -0.02 -25.53
CA SER A 191 -13.54 0.34 -26.86
C SER A 191 -13.69 1.82 -27.11
N GLY A 192 -12.61 2.59 -27.08
CA GLY A 192 -12.72 4.04 -27.21
C GLY A 192 -11.48 4.77 -26.72
N SER A 193 -11.48 6.09 -26.85
CA SER A 193 -10.51 6.92 -26.14
C SER A 193 -11.00 7.22 -24.72
N PHE A 194 -10.06 7.33 -23.78
CA PHE A 194 -10.33 7.46 -22.36
C PHE A 194 -9.52 8.64 -21.79
N HIS A 195 -10.18 9.42 -20.95
CA HIS A 195 -9.60 10.54 -20.23
C HIS A 195 -10.05 10.51 -18.76
N ASN A 196 -9.10 10.57 -17.84
CA ASN A 196 -9.41 10.64 -16.41
C ASN A 196 -8.45 11.59 -15.68
N ASP A 197 -8.98 12.73 -15.24
CA ASP A 197 -8.23 13.75 -14.51
C ASP A 197 -8.78 13.92 -13.09
N GLY A 198 -8.40 13.00 -12.21
CA GLY A 198 -8.80 13.01 -10.80
C GLY A 198 -10.09 12.26 -10.46
N GLY A 199 -10.72 11.59 -11.42
CA GLY A 199 -11.80 10.62 -11.20
C GLY A 199 -11.27 9.22 -10.88
N VAL A 200 -12.16 8.30 -10.53
CA VAL A 200 -11.85 6.89 -10.24
C VAL A 200 -12.53 6.00 -11.26
N PHE A 201 -11.74 5.17 -11.95
CA PHE A 201 -12.24 4.11 -12.81
C PHE A 201 -12.18 2.78 -12.06
N ASP A 202 -13.33 2.32 -11.58
CA ASP A 202 -13.42 1.11 -10.76
C ASP A 202 -13.93 -0.06 -11.60
N ASN A 203 -13.05 -1.04 -11.85
CA ASN A 203 -13.40 -2.29 -12.52
C ASN A 203 -13.95 -3.35 -11.56
N ASN A 204 -14.47 -2.95 -10.39
CA ASN A 204 -15.02 -3.83 -9.37
C ASN A 204 -14.06 -4.99 -8.99
N GLY A 205 -12.76 -4.68 -8.94
CA GLY A 205 -11.69 -5.64 -8.63
C GLY A 205 -11.41 -6.70 -9.71
N GLY A 206 -11.87 -6.52 -10.94
CA GLY A 206 -11.54 -7.40 -12.06
C GLY A 206 -10.78 -6.70 -13.20
N LEU A 207 -10.76 -7.35 -14.37
CA LEU A 207 -9.93 -6.99 -15.52
C LEU A 207 -10.72 -6.15 -16.54
N ALA A 208 -10.26 -4.92 -16.80
CA ALA A 208 -10.76 -4.12 -17.93
C ALA A 208 -10.01 -4.46 -19.22
N LYS A 209 -10.76 -4.93 -20.22
CA LYS A 209 -10.22 -5.24 -21.54
C LYS A 209 -10.39 -4.06 -22.49
N PHE A 210 -9.29 -3.45 -22.91
CA PHE A 210 -9.28 -2.39 -23.90
C PHE A 210 -9.17 -2.97 -25.31
N THR A 211 -10.16 -2.65 -26.15
CA THR A 211 -10.33 -3.05 -27.55
C THR A 211 -10.45 -1.82 -28.44
N GLY A 212 -10.28 -1.94 -29.76
CA GLY A 212 -10.30 -0.80 -30.69
C GLY A 212 -8.92 -0.44 -31.24
N THR A 213 -8.86 0.49 -32.19
CA THR A 213 -7.63 0.83 -32.92
C THR A 213 -7.34 2.32 -32.85
N SER A 214 -6.06 2.65 -32.68
CA SER A 214 -5.55 4.03 -32.58
C SER A 214 -6.27 4.87 -31.51
N LYS A 215 -6.39 4.30 -30.30
CA LYS A 215 -7.07 4.92 -29.16
C LYS A 215 -6.10 5.52 -28.15
N THR A 216 -6.61 6.42 -27.31
CA THR A 216 -5.80 7.14 -26.31
C THR A 216 -6.26 6.82 -24.89
N LEU A 217 -5.30 6.72 -23.97
CA LEU A 217 -5.54 6.79 -22.52
C LEU A 217 -4.87 8.08 -22.02
N SER A 218 -5.61 8.98 -21.39
CA SER A 218 -5.10 10.32 -21.03
C SER A 218 -5.66 10.83 -19.70
N GLY A 219 -5.17 11.99 -19.26
CA GLY A 219 -5.48 12.61 -17.95
C GLY A 219 -4.43 12.29 -16.88
N THR A 220 -4.65 12.70 -15.63
CA THR A 220 -3.76 12.38 -14.50
C THR A 220 -4.01 10.96 -13.99
N LEU A 221 -3.44 9.98 -14.70
CA LEU A 221 -3.64 8.55 -14.46
C LEU A 221 -2.75 7.99 -13.33
N THR A 222 -2.69 8.68 -12.17
CA THR A 222 -1.90 8.27 -10.99
C THR A 222 -2.74 8.17 -9.72
N GLY A 223 -2.27 7.43 -8.71
CA GLY A 223 -2.90 7.40 -7.39
C GLY A 223 -4.33 6.87 -7.44
N THR A 224 -5.30 7.63 -6.95
CA THR A 224 -6.73 7.25 -7.00
C THR A 224 -7.31 7.21 -8.42
N SER A 225 -6.64 7.84 -9.39
CA SER A 225 -7.03 7.84 -10.80
C SER A 225 -6.29 6.80 -11.63
N ALA A 226 -5.48 5.96 -10.99
CA ALA A 226 -4.85 4.80 -11.61
C ALA A 226 -5.91 3.88 -12.22
N LEU A 227 -5.54 3.23 -13.33
CA LEU A 227 -6.34 2.14 -13.87
C LEU A 227 -6.20 0.92 -12.95
N GLY A 228 -7.24 0.09 -12.87
CA GLY A 228 -7.16 -1.21 -12.20
C GLY A 228 -6.34 -2.22 -13.01
N ASP A 229 -6.69 -3.50 -12.96
CA ASP A 229 -6.06 -4.47 -13.85
C ASP A 229 -6.56 -4.24 -15.28
N ILE A 230 -5.65 -4.13 -16.24
CA ILE A 230 -6.01 -3.91 -17.64
C ILE A 230 -5.40 -4.93 -18.59
N SER A 231 -6.17 -5.25 -19.64
CA SER A 231 -5.71 -6.03 -20.78
C SER A 231 -5.89 -5.26 -22.08
N ILE A 232 -4.78 -5.00 -22.79
CA ILE A 232 -4.79 -4.33 -24.09
C ILE A 232 -4.82 -5.39 -25.19
N SER A 233 -5.92 -5.45 -25.93
CA SER A 233 -6.06 -6.28 -27.15
C SER A 233 -6.27 -5.43 -28.42
N GLY A 234 -6.50 -4.13 -28.25
CA GLY A 234 -6.51 -3.12 -29.30
C GLY A 234 -5.16 -2.42 -29.48
N SER A 235 -5.16 -1.24 -30.09
CA SER A 235 -3.98 -0.37 -30.23
C SER A 235 -4.19 0.93 -29.47
N TYR A 236 -3.41 1.14 -28.40
CA TYR A 236 -3.56 2.27 -27.48
C TYR A 236 -2.26 3.03 -27.26
N THR A 237 -2.35 4.35 -27.17
CA THR A 237 -1.26 5.23 -26.73
C THR A 237 -1.67 5.90 -25.42
N ALA A 238 -0.87 5.71 -24.38
CA ALA A 238 -1.07 6.36 -23.10
C ALA A 238 -0.30 7.69 -23.04
N ALA A 239 -0.95 8.72 -22.52
CA ALA A 239 -0.42 10.05 -22.28
C ALA A 239 -0.37 10.33 -20.77
N ASN A 240 0.50 11.26 -20.36
CA ASN A 240 0.80 11.59 -18.96
C ASN A 240 1.25 10.36 -18.13
N ASN A 241 1.56 10.55 -16.85
CA ASN A 241 2.09 9.49 -15.99
C ASN A 241 1.02 8.41 -15.75
N ALA A 242 0.89 7.44 -16.66
CA ALA A 242 -0.10 6.37 -16.55
C ALA A 242 0.30 5.37 -15.48
N SER A 243 -0.68 4.89 -14.71
CA SER A 243 -0.49 3.83 -13.74
C SER A 243 -1.62 2.81 -13.79
N THR A 244 -1.28 1.56 -13.50
CA THR A 244 -2.17 0.42 -13.55
C THR A 244 -1.77 -0.60 -12.48
N SER A 245 -2.69 -1.44 -12.02
CA SER A 245 -2.35 -2.53 -11.10
C SER A 245 -1.57 -3.60 -11.85
N ASP A 246 -2.22 -4.40 -12.68
CA ASP A 246 -1.55 -5.30 -13.63
C ASP A 246 -1.73 -4.81 -15.08
N LEU A 247 -0.76 -5.13 -15.94
CA LEU A 247 -0.80 -4.83 -17.37
C LEU A 247 -0.56 -6.08 -18.21
N THR A 248 -1.59 -6.48 -18.96
CA THR A 248 -1.46 -7.53 -19.99
C THR A 248 -1.62 -6.94 -21.37
N ILE A 249 -0.64 -7.10 -22.25
CA ILE A 249 -0.78 -6.81 -23.68
C ILE A 249 -1.02 -8.14 -24.39
N ALA A 250 -2.27 -8.36 -24.77
CA ALA A 250 -2.71 -9.59 -25.40
C ALA A 250 -2.16 -9.73 -26.84
N SER A 251 -2.20 -10.95 -27.37
CA SER A 251 -1.82 -11.22 -28.76
C SER A 251 -2.61 -10.33 -29.73
N GLY A 252 -1.89 -9.63 -30.62
CA GLY A 252 -2.46 -8.68 -31.57
C GLY A 252 -2.73 -7.27 -31.01
N GLY A 253 -2.58 -7.08 -29.70
CA GLY A 253 -2.63 -5.76 -29.07
C GLY A 253 -1.33 -4.99 -29.25
N SER A 254 -1.42 -3.65 -29.23
CA SER A 254 -0.29 -2.73 -29.23
C SER A 254 -0.50 -1.65 -28.17
N PHE A 255 0.54 -1.39 -27.38
CA PHE A 255 0.50 -0.34 -26.36
C PHE A 255 1.76 0.51 -26.44
N THR A 256 1.57 1.82 -26.61
CA THR A 256 2.64 2.82 -26.51
C THR A 256 2.54 3.50 -25.15
N ALA A 257 3.57 3.32 -24.33
CA ALA A 257 3.66 3.88 -22.99
C ALA A 257 3.90 5.41 -23.01
N PRO A 258 3.55 6.10 -21.91
CA PRO A 258 3.93 7.51 -21.70
C PRO A 258 5.38 7.64 -21.22
N SER A 259 5.80 8.86 -20.87
CA SER A 259 7.13 9.13 -20.29
C SER A 259 7.38 8.40 -18.97
N LEU A 260 6.34 8.14 -18.17
CA LEU A 260 6.40 7.33 -16.95
C LEU A 260 5.18 6.42 -16.89
N LEU A 261 5.39 5.12 -17.03
CA LEU A 261 4.37 4.09 -16.81
C LEU A 261 4.63 3.42 -15.48
N THR A 262 3.66 3.46 -14.56
CA THR A 262 3.75 2.76 -13.28
C THR A 262 2.90 1.49 -13.28
N ILE A 263 3.47 0.37 -12.88
CA ILE A 263 2.76 -0.92 -12.82
C ILE A 263 2.82 -1.42 -11.38
N GLY A 264 1.64 -1.65 -10.80
CA GLY A 264 1.48 -2.13 -9.45
C GLY A 264 2.02 -3.55 -9.26
N GLY A 265 1.77 -4.44 -10.20
CA GLY A 265 2.12 -5.85 -10.10
C GLY A 265 2.68 -6.39 -11.42
N ASP A 266 1.96 -7.32 -12.02
CA ASP A 266 2.45 -8.14 -13.11
C ASP A 266 2.35 -7.44 -14.47
N PHE A 267 3.36 -7.69 -15.31
CA PHE A 267 3.39 -7.30 -16.71
C PHE A 267 3.49 -8.55 -17.60
N SER A 268 2.50 -8.75 -18.47
CA SER A 268 2.46 -9.87 -19.42
C SER A 268 2.41 -9.40 -20.86
N GLN A 269 3.40 -9.81 -21.66
CA GLN A 269 3.62 -9.31 -23.01
C GLN A 269 3.47 -10.37 -24.10
N ASN A 270 2.32 -10.37 -24.77
CA ASN A 270 2.02 -11.27 -25.89
C ASN A 270 1.73 -10.54 -27.21
N GLY A 271 1.72 -9.19 -27.22
CA GLY A 271 1.48 -8.34 -28.40
C GLY A 271 2.70 -7.49 -28.78
N SER A 272 2.51 -6.18 -28.99
CA SER A 272 3.59 -5.20 -29.17
C SER A 272 3.58 -4.13 -28.09
N PHE A 273 4.73 -3.86 -27.49
CA PHE A 273 4.91 -2.80 -26.49
C PHE A 273 5.97 -1.82 -26.99
N ASP A 274 5.65 -0.53 -26.95
CA ASP A 274 6.62 0.54 -27.21
C ASP A 274 6.71 1.39 -25.95
N ASN A 275 7.87 1.41 -25.30
CA ASN A 275 8.09 2.23 -24.11
C ASN A 275 8.17 3.73 -24.44
N ASN A 276 8.20 4.10 -25.73
CA ASN A 276 8.27 5.47 -26.23
C ASN A 276 9.47 6.26 -25.67
N GLY A 277 10.57 5.56 -25.35
CA GLY A 277 11.73 6.14 -24.66
C GLY A 277 11.48 6.58 -23.21
N GLY A 278 10.35 6.22 -22.62
CA GLY A 278 9.97 6.48 -21.23
C GLY A 278 10.45 5.41 -20.24
N LEU A 279 10.20 5.69 -18.96
CA LEU A 279 10.51 4.84 -17.81
C LEU A 279 9.31 3.93 -17.48
N VAL A 280 9.56 2.63 -17.34
CA VAL A 280 8.60 1.67 -16.75
C VAL A 280 8.98 1.43 -15.29
N TYR A 281 8.07 1.71 -14.37
CA TYR A 281 8.30 1.69 -12.93
C TYR A 281 7.36 0.69 -12.24
N PHE A 282 7.91 -0.37 -11.66
CA PHE A 282 7.13 -1.34 -10.89
C PHE A 282 7.10 -0.94 -9.41
N THR A 283 5.92 -0.83 -8.81
CA THR A 283 5.75 -0.37 -7.40
C THR A 283 5.40 -1.44 -6.39
N GLY A 284 4.87 -2.59 -6.82
CA GLY A 284 4.41 -3.62 -5.88
C GLY A 284 5.46 -4.67 -5.56
N PRO A 285 5.18 -5.50 -4.54
CA PRO A 285 6.07 -6.57 -4.14
C PRO A 285 6.08 -7.67 -5.20
N ASP A 286 7.29 -8.09 -5.59
CA ASP A 286 7.55 -9.25 -6.46
C ASP A 286 6.81 -9.23 -7.82
N PRO A 287 6.95 -8.16 -8.63
CA PRO A 287 6.29 -8.09 -9.93
C PRO A 287 6.83 -9.18 -10.88
N SER A 288 5.94 -9.89 -11.57
CA SER A 288 6.30 -10.85 -12.61
C SER A 288 6.26 -10.20 -13.98
N VAL A 289 7.34 -10.36 -14.74
CA VAL A 289 7.45 -9.95 -16.15
C VAL A 289 7.48 -11.21 -17.02
N THR A 290 6.47 -11.39 -17.86
CA THR A 290 6.34 -12.57 -18.73
C THR A 290 6.15 -12.18 -20.20
N GLY A 291 6.53 -13.09 -21.10
CA GLY A 291 6.35 -12.89 -22.54
C GLY A 291 7.59 -12.37 -23.28
N ASP A 292 7.40 -11.85 -24.48
CA ASP A 292 8.48 -11.34 -25.34
C ASP A 292 8.80 -9.87 -25.04
N VAL A 293 9.79 -9.65 -24.18
CA VAL A 293 10.23 -8.32 -23.70
C VAL A 293 11.61 -7.91 -24.23
N VAL A 294 11.97 -8.36 -25.44
CA VAL A 294 13.25 -8.02 -26.07
C VAL A 294 13.07 -7.28 -27.40
N GLY A 295 14.15 -6.68 -27.91
CA GLY A 295 14.14 -5.99 -29.20
C GLY A 295 13.19 -4.80 -29.23
N SER A 296 12.28 -4.76 -30.22
CA SER A 296 11.28 -3.70 -30.35
C SER A 296 10.18 -3.75 -29.28
N ASN A 297 10.12 -4.80 -28.47
CA ASN A 297 9.19 -4.95 -27.34
C ASN A 297 9.89 -4.72 -25.98
N ALA A 298 11.13 -4.22 -25.99
CA ALA A 298 11.89 -3.98 -24.77
C ALA A 298 11.20 -2.94 -23.88
N LEU A 299 11.24 -3.17 -22.56
CA LEU A 299 10.66 -2.26 -21.57
C LEU A 299 11.42 -0.93 -21.42
N GLY A 300 12.61 -0.81 -22.03
CA GLY A 300 13.46 0.37 -21.92
C GLY A 300 14.12 0.48 -20.55
N ASP A 301 14.18 1.70 -20.01
CA ASP A 301 14.64 1.92 -18.63
C ASP A 301 13.56 1.39 -17.69
N VAL A 302 13.96 0.49 -16.79
CA VAL A 302 13.07 -0.15 -15.81
C VAL A 302 13.57 0.14 -14.41
N VAL A 303 12.68 0.65 -13.56
CA VAL A 303 12.90 0.70 -12.12
C VAL A 303 11.93 -0.26 -11.45
N VAL A 304 12.43 -1.06 -10.53
CA VAL A 304 11.61 -1.90 -9.67
C VAL A 304 11.78 -1.36 -8.26
N ASP A 305 10.78 -0.62 -7.80
CA ASP A 305 10.65 -0.25 -6.39
C ASP A 305 10.07 -1.45 -5.68
N VAL A 306 10.95 -2.41 -5.43
CA VAL A 306 10.67 -3.41 -4.41
C VAL A 306 10.58 -2.58 -3.13
N VAL A 307 9.36 -2.25 -2.66
CA VAL A 307 9.17 -1.96 -1.23
C VAL A 307 9.88 -3.10 -0.55
N PRO A 308 11.03 -2.90 0.11
CA PRO A 308 11.84 -4.04 0.46
C PRO A 308 11.05 -4.86 1.47
N SER A 309 10.46 -5.98 1.02
CA SER A 309 10.77 -7.21 1.75
C SER A 309 12.30 -7.21 1.83
N ILE A 310 12.84 -7.35 3.03
CA ILE A 310 14.26 -7.17 3.36
C ILE A 310 15.09 -8.31 2.70
N ASN A 311 15.02 -8.41 1.37
CA ASN A 311 15.48 -9.53 0.55
C ASN A 311 16.49 -9.08 -0.51
N ASN A 312 16.76 -7.77 -0.62
CA ASN A 312 17.87 -7.24 -1.40
C ASN A 312 18.84 -6.47 -0.49
N ILE A 313 19.56 -7.21 0.37
CA ILE A 313 20.94 -6.79 0.67
C ILE A 313 21.71 -7.02 -0.63
N VAL A 314 21.70 -6.03 -1.52
CA VAL A 314 22.65 -5.95 -2.63
C VAL A 314 23.99 -5.59 -1.99
N GLY A 315 24.68 -6.61 -1.48
CA GLY A 315 25.99 -6.43 -0.88
C GLY A 315 26.99 -6.16 -1.99
N PHE A 316 27.35 -4.90 -2.25
CA PHE A 316 28.65 -4.54 -2.83
C PHE A 316 29.02 -3.10 -2.45
N SER A 317 29.82 -2.95 -1.40
CA SER A 317 30.88 -1.93 -1.38
C SER A 317 32.16 -2.66 -1.75
N SER A 318 32.90 -2.17 -2.75
CA SER A 318 34.22 -2.69 -3.15
C SER A 318 35.33 -2.39 -2.13
N VAL A 319 34.96 -2.10 -0.88
CA VAL A 319 35.85 -1.96 0.25
C VAL A 319 35.50 -3.10 1.22
N ASP A 320 36.22 -4.23 1.09
CA ASP A 320 36.23 -5.30 2.09
C ASP A 320 36.61 -4.70 3.45
N GLY A 321 35.61 -4.45 4.29
CA GLY A 321 35.78 -3.93 5.65
C GLY A 321 34.72 -4.54 6.55
N ASP A 322 35.14 -5.01 7.73
CA ASP A 322 34.22 -5.44 8.78
C ASP A 322 33.58 -4.19 9.41
N TRP A 323 32.39 -3.83 8.92
CA TRP A 323 31.57 -2.74 9.45
C TRP A 323 30.90 -3.18 10.75
N SER A 324 30.98 -2.33 11.78
CA SER A 324 30.49 -2.65 13.13
C SER A 324 29.12 -2.05 13.42
N ASP A 325 28.82 -0.85 12.90
CA ASP A 325 27.55 -0.18 13.15
C ASP A 325 27.21 0.85 12.07
N VAL A 326 25.92 1.22 11.98
CA VAL A 326 25.38 2.20 11.04
C VAL A 326 24.25 3.03 11.67
N VAL A 327 24.26 4.35 11.40
CA VAL A 327 23.18 5.26 11.77
C VAL A 327 22.69 6.04 10.56
N TYR A 328 21.37 6.22 10.44
CA TYR A 328 20.78 7.18 9.52
C TYR A 328 20.39 8.46 10.27
N ALA A 329 21.07 9.55 9.99
CA ALA A 329 20.78 10.85 10.58
C ALA A 329 21.33 11.98 9.72
N ASN A 330 20.84 13.21 9.94
CA ASN A 330 21.25 14.37 9.14
C ASN A 330 21.17 14.12 7.62
N ASN A 331 20.14 13.38 7.19
CA ASN A 331 19.90 13.00 5.80
C ASN A 331 21.02 12.15 5.14
N THR A 332 21.80 11.42 5.94
CA THR A 332 22.84 10.50 5.45
C THR A 332 22.97 9.27 6.35
N PHE A 333 23.28 8.13 5.75
CA PHE A 333 23.78 6.96 6.44
C PHE A 333 25.26 7.13 6.75
N VAL A 334 25.66 6.79 7.97
CA VAL A 334 27.05 6.79 8.43
C VAL A 334 27.37 5.43 9.02
N ALA A 335 28.33 4.72 8.44
CA ALA A 335 28.81 3.43 8.93
C ALA A 335 30.24 3.54 9.45
N VAL A 336 30.57 2.80 10.51
CA VAL A 336 31.91 2.77 11.13
C VAL A 336 32.43 1.32 11.25
N GLY A 337 33.75 1.12 11.26
CA GLY A 337 34.35 -0.23 11.21
C GLY A 337 35.73 -0.39 11.86
N CYS A 338 36.23 -1.63 11.84
CA CYS A 338 37.37 -2.13 12.64
C CYS A 338 38.77 -1.73 12.14
N ALA A 339 39.77 -1.75 13.05
CA ALA A 339 41.18 -1.42 12.83
C ALA A 339 42.01 -2.48 12.07
N ASP A 340 41.71 -3.77 12.26
CA ASP A 340 42.52 -4.90 11.74
C ASP A 340 42.27 -5.19 10.25
N CYS A 341 41.30 -4.50 9.66
CA CYS A 341 40.96 -4.61 8.25
C CYS A 341 41.94 -3.74 7.46
N SER A 342 42.57 -4.32 6.43
CA SER A 342 43.67 -3.77 5.62
C SER A 342 43.44 -2.42 4.88
N SER A 343 42.43 -1.62 5.23
CA SER A 343 42.13 -0.32 4.64
C SER A 343 42.19 0.82 5.68
N SER A 344 42.65 1.99 5.24
CA SER A 344 42.72 3.23 6.05
C SER A 344 41.36 3.95 6.19
N ASN A 345 40.29 3.42 5.60
CA ASN A 345 39.00 4.08 5.49
C ASN A 345 37.96 3.34 6.35
N ARG A 346 37.77 3.80 7.57
CA ARG A 346 36.94 3.14 8.61
C ARG A 346 35.61 3.86 8.87
N VAL A 347 35.25 4.74 7.95
CA VAL A 347 33.96 5.43 7.92
C VAL A 347 33.44 5.38 6.48
N MET A 348 32.15 5.14 6.29
CA MET A 348 31.48 5.33 5.01
C MET A 348 30.25 6.21 5.21
N THR A 349 29.92 6.99 4.19
CA THR A 349 28.65 7.73 4.12
C THR A 349 27.87 7.30 2.91
N SER A 350 26.55 7.25 3.02
CA SER A 350 25.66 7.04 1.88
C SER A 350 24.45 7.98 1.97
N PRO A 351 24.00 8.59 0.86
CA PRO A 351 22.75 9.34 0.83
C PRO A 351 21.50 8.44 0.68
N ASP A 352 21.66 7.21 0.20
CA ASP A 352 20.58 6.33 -0.25
C ASP A 352 20.62 4.93 0.38
N GLY A 353 21.65 4.60 1.16
CA GLY A 353 21.88 3.28 1.76
C GLY A 353 22.45 2.25 0.77
N ILE A 354 22.63 2.63 -0.49
CA ILE A 354 23.03 1.75 -1.60
C ILE A 354 24.46 2.11 -2.05
N THR A 355 24.68 3.39 -2.36
CA THR A 355 25.96 3.89 -2.84
C THR A 355 26.76 4.45 -1.67
N TRP A 356 27.87 3.77 -1.33
CA TRP A 356 28.70 4.12 -0.18
C TRP A 356 30.00 4.82 -0.59
N THR A 357 30.32 5.93 0.08
CA THR A 357 31.54 6.70 -0.13
C THR A 357 32.45 6.59 1.09
N ALA A 358 33.69 6.15 0.88
CA ALA A 358 34.71 6.05 1.92
C ALA A 358 35.14 7.42 2.45
N ARG A 359 35.24 7.53 3.77
CA ARG A 359 35.70 8.71 4.52
C ARG A 359 36.88 8.35 5.42
N SER A 360 37.68 9.36 5.74
CA SER A 360 38.77 9.23 6.70
C SER A 360 38.22 9.29 8.12
N ALA A 361 38.54 8.30 8.94
CA ALA A 361 38.32 8.36 10.37
C ALA A 361 39.35 9.31 11.03
N ALA A 362 39.01 9.83 12.21
CA ALA A 362 40.02 10.42 13.08
C ALA A 362 40.77 9.29 13.80
N GLY A 363 42.11 9.34 13.88
CA GLY A 363 42.91 8.24 14.43
C GLY A 363 43.13 7.10 13.42
N ASN A 364 44.32 6.50 13.41
CA ASN A 364 44.71 5.46 12.44
C ASN A 364 44.80 4.05 13.05
N ASN A 365 44.52 3.88 14.34
CA ASN A 365 44.72 2.61 15.06
C ASN A 365 43.46 2.10 15.80
N ASP A 366 42.34 2.81 15.75
CA ASP A 366 41.16 2.51 16.58
C ASP A 366 40.12 1.67 15.81
N SER A 367 39.42 0.78 16.54
CA SER A 367 38.33 -0.08 16.04
C SER A 367 36.99 0.51 16.45
N TRP A 368 36.29 1.16 15.52
CA TRP A 368 35.02 1.81 15.82
C TRP A 368 33.90 0.78 15.91
N LYS A 369 33.22 0.73 17.06
CA LYS A 369 32.20 -0.29 17.37
C LYS A 369 30.78 0.18 17.19
N ALA A 370 30.50 1.43 17.56
CA ALA A 370 29.16 1.98 17.53
C ALA A 370 29.17 3.45 17.16
N VAL A 371 28.09 3.90 16.52
CA VAL A 371 27.87 5.29 16.11
C VAL A 371 26.45 5.72 16.42
N THR A 372 26.29 6.93 16.96
CA THR A 372 24.98 7.54 17.20
C THR A 372 24.96 8.97 16.70
N TYR A 373 23.76 9.55 16.59
CA TYR A 373 23.55 10.94 16.27
C TYR A 373 22.62 11.59 17.29
N GLY A 374 23.07 12.71 17.83
CA GLY A 374 22.35 13.46 18.85
C GLY A 374 22.87 14.88 18.94
N ASN A 375 22.05 15.82 19.40
CA ASN A 375 22.48 17.21 19.60
C ASN A 375 23.19 17.85 18.37
N GLY A 376 22.83 17.43 17.15
CA GLY A 376 23.47 17.90 15.91
C GLY A 376 24.86 17.32 15.62
N LEU A 377 25.24 16.21 16.26
CA LEU A 377 26.59 15.65 16.22
C LEU A 377 26.55 14.11 16.10
N PHE A 378 27.30 13.57 15.15
CA PHE A 378 27.67 12.16 15.12
C PHE A 378 28.74 11.89 16.16
N VAL A 379 28.57 10.81 16.91
CA VAL A 379 29.51 10.35 17.94
C VAL A 379 29.76 8.87 17.69
N ALA A 380 31.02 8.51 17.44
CA ALA A 380 31.45 7.12 17.35
C ALA A 380 32.35 6.77 18.53
N VAL A 381 32.21 5.55 19.02
CA VAL A 381 33.03 4.98 20.11
C VAL A 381 33.70 3.70 19.64
N GLY A 382 34.86 3.38 20.20
CA GLY A 382 35.65 2.24 19.76
C GLY A 382 36.52 1.60 20.84
N ASP A 383 37.28 0.60 20.42
CA ASP A 383 38.38 0.01 21.19
C ASP A 383 39.74 0.52 20.68
N SER A 384 40.74 0.54 21.58
CA SER A 384 42.12 0.99 21.35
C SER A 384 42.30 2.49 20.96
N GLY A 385 43.44 3.09 21.32
CA GLY A 385 43.84 4.48 21.02
C GLY A 385 42.85 5.61 21.38
N ASP A 386 42.48 6.47 20.42
CA ASP A 386 41.60 7.65 20.62
C ASP A 386 40.13 7.24 20.49
N ARG A 387 39.56 6.63 21.54
CA ARG A 387 38.32 5.82 21.53
C ARG A 387 36.99 6.55 21.34
N VAL A 388 37.02 7.85 21.07
CA VAL A 388 35.82 8.64 20.72
C VAL A 388 36.17 9.53 19.55
N MET A 389 35.31 9.61 18.55
CA MET A 389 35.40 10.65 17.53
C MET A 389 34.03 11.28 17.27
N THR A 390 34.04 12.54 16.89
CA THR A 390 32.81 13.27 16.56
C THR A 390 32.86 13.95 15.22
N SER A 391 31.68 14.09 14.60
CA SER A 391 31.54 14.75 13.30
C SER A 391 30.19 15.48 13.22
N PRO A 392 30.14 16.72 12.73
CA PRO A 392 28.88 17.41 12.46
C PRO A 392 28.20 16.92 11.17
N ASP A 393 28.94 16.27 10.26
CA ASP A 393 28.48 15.98 8.88
C ASP A 393 28.67 14.50 8.47
N GLY A 394 29.26 13.66 9.32
CA GLY A 394 29.60 12.26 9.01
C GLY A 394 30.81 12.10 8.09
N ILE A 395 31.41 13.21 7.65
CA ILE A 395 32.50 13.27 6.66
C ILE A 395 33.82 13.63 7.35
N THR A 396 33.82 14.73 8.11
CA THR A 396 35.01 15.24 8.81
C THR A 396 34.93 14.84 10.28
N TRP A 397 35.85 13.98 10.70
CA TRP A 397 35.89 13.44 12.05
C TRP A 397 36.99 14.09 12.89
N THR A 398 36.70 14.32 14.17
CA THR A 398 37.63 14.87 15.15
C THR A 398 37.76 13.88 16.32
N ALA A 399 38.99 13.44 16.63
CA ALA A 399 39.28 12.59 17.78
C ALA A 399 38.98 13.34 19.09
N ARG A 400 38.42 12.63 20.07
CA ARG A 400 38.05 13.12 21.40
C ARG A 400 38.58 12.16 22.46
N THR A 401 38.75 12.68 23.67
CA THR A 401 39.21 11.91 24.82
C THR A 401 38.02 11.23 25.50
N ALA A 402 38.06 9.91 25.63
CA ALA A 402 37.11 9.14 26.44
C ALA A 402 37.32 9.40 27.94
N ALA A 403 36.32 9.08 28.77
CA ALA A 403 36.46 9.16 30.23
C ALA A 403 36.79 7.79 30.85
N GLY A 404 37.56 7.80 31.95
CA GLY A 404 37.91 6.61 32.73
C GLY A 404 39.15 5.86 32.24
N ASP A 405 39.52 4.82 32.98
CA ASP A 405 40.66 3.93 32.70
C ASP A 405 40.22 2.65 31.94
N ASN A 406 38.96 2.58 31.49
CA ASN A 406 38.45 1.47 30.68
C ASN A 406 38.65 1.77 29.19
N ASP A 407 39.22 0.80 28.48
CA ASP A 407 39.85 1.05 27.19
C ASP A 407 38.94 0.79 25.98
N ASP A 408 37.77 0.18 26.20
CA ASP A 408 36.93 -0.37 25.12
C ASP A 408 35.44 0.01 25.29
N TRP A 409 34.86 0.66 24.28
CA TRP A 409 33.46 1.12 24.27
C TRP A 409 32.70 0.50 23.10
N TYR A 410 31.61 -0.21 23.39
CA TYR A 410 30.94 -1.10 22.43
C TYR A 410 29.57 -0.58 21.98
N GLY A 411 28.87 0.15 22.85
CA GLY A 411 27.57 0.74 22.53
C GLY A 411 27.54 2.23 22.88
N VAL A 412 26.87 3.02 22.04
CA VAL A 412 26.60 4.44 22.33
C VAL A 412 25.19 4.82 21.88
N THR A 413 24.49 5.63 22.66
CA THR A 413 23.16 6.15 22.32
C THR A 413 23.02 7.60 22.75
N TYR A 414 22.06 8.31 22.16
CA TYR A 414 21.66 9.65 22.57
C TYR A 414 20.17 9.68 22.94
N GLY A 415 19.87 10.22 24.11
CA GLY A 415 18.51 10.33 24.61
C GLY A 415 18.47 11.30 25.77
N ASN A 416 17.30 11.90 26.05
CA ASN A 416 17.14 12.82 27.18
C ASN A 416 18.20 13.95 27.28
N GLY A 417 18.73 14.41 26.14
CA GLY A 417 19.79 15.44 26.12
C GLY A 417 21.19 14.94 26.50
N LEU A 418 21.43 13.63 26.51
CA LEU A 418 22.65 13.01 27.02
C LEU A 418 23.12 11.87 26.10
N PHE A 419 24.40 11.89 25.75
CA PHE A 419 25.08 10.72 25.19
C PHE A 419 25.47 9.76 26.31
N VAL A 420 25.22 8.48 26.10
CA VAL A 420 25.57 7.40 27.02
C VAL A 420 26.32 6.33 26.24
N ALA A 421 27.52 5.98 26.70
CA ALA A 421 28.30 4.88 26.15
C ALA A 421 28.52 3.80 27.20
N VAL A 422 28.55 2.54 26.76
CA VAL A 422 28.77 1.35 27.60
C VAL A 422 29.84 0.45 26.99
N GLY A 423 30.54 -0.31 27.83
CA GLY A 423 31.58 -1.23 27.39
C GLY A 423 31.76 -2.43 28.31
N PRO A 424 32.58 -3.41 27.91
CA PRO A 424 32.90 -4.58 28.73
C PRO A 424 33.73 -4.23 29.97
N ASN A 425 33.69 -5.09 31.01
CA ASN A 425 34.56 -4.97 32.18
C ASN A 425 35.72 -5.97 32.13
N TYR A 426 36.97 -5.48 32.09
CA TYR A 426 38.18 -6.31 32.13
C TYR A 426 38.92 -6.31 33.48
N GLY A 427 38.24 -5.94 34.58
CA GLY A 427 38.77 -6.09 35.94
C GLY A 427 39.05 -4.80 36.69
N GLY A 428 38.25 -3.74 36.50
CA GLY A 428 38.26 -2.60 37.43
C GLY A 428 37.99 -1.19 36.87
N GLY A 429 37.63 -1.05 35.59
CA GLY A 429 37.30 0.25 34.98
C GLY A 429 35.81 0.60 35.05
N ASP A 430 35.49 1.89 34.96
CA ASP A 430 34.11 2.35 34.75
C ASP A 430 33.61 1.86 33.37
N VAL A 431 32.47 1.17 33.35
CA VAL A 431 31.88 0.59 32.12
C VAL A 431 30.75 1.41 31.54
N VAL A 432 30.51 2.59 32.10
CA VAL A 432 29.55 3.59 31.60
C VAL A 432 30.22 4.95 31.56
N MET A 433 30.02 5.71 30.49
CA MET A 433 30.36 7.13 30.45
C MET A 433 29.23 7.93 29.82
N THR A 434 29.14 9.20 30.21
CA THR A 434 28.09 10.11 29.75
C THR A 434 28.67 11.44 29.28
N SER A 435 28.02 12.07 28.31
CA SER A 435 28.39 13.40 27.82
C SER A 435 27.16 14.19 27.38
N PRO A 436 26.98 15.45 27.82
CA PRO A 436 25.94 16.32 27.29
C PRO A 436 26.22 16.86 25.86
N ASP A 437 27.49 16.88 25.45
CA ASP A 437 27.95 17.55 24.22
C ASP A 437 28.68 16.61 23.24
N GLY A 438 28.89 15.35 23.61
CA GLY A 438 29.64 14.36 22.83
C GLY A 438 31.16 14.59 22.82
N ILE A 439 31.64 15.63 23.52
CA ILE A 439 33.03 16.08 23.51
C ILE A 439 33.67 15.81 24.87
N THR A 440 33.03 16.24 25.95
CA THR A 440 33.51 16.07 27.32
C THR A 440 32.78 14.90 27.97
N TRP A 441 33.50 13.84 28.26
CA TRP A 441 32.95 12.63 28.85
C TRP A 441 33.19 12.57 30.36
N THR A 442 32.23 12.01 31.07
CA THR A 442 32.32 11.75 32.52
C THR A 442 32.02 10.28 32.78
N ALA A 443 32.94 9.58 33.44
CA ALA A 443 32.77 8.18 33.82
C ALA A 443 31.68 8.03 34.89
N ARG A 444 30.94 6.92 34.82
CA ARG A 444 29.79 6.60 35.69
C ARG A 444 29.89 5.15 36.16
N THR A 445 29.41 4.94 37.37
CA THR A 445 29.25 3.59 37.95
C THR A 445 28.04 2.89 37.32
N ALA A 446 28.24 1.64 36.89
CA ALA A 446 27.17 0.79 36.38
C ALA A 446 26.40 0.11 37.52
N ALA A 447 25.28 -0.53 37.20
CA ALA A 447 24.66 -1.50 38.09
C ALA A 447 25.10 -2.90 37.63
N GLY A 448 25.95 -3.58 38.40
CA GLY A 448 26.57 -4.85 37.99
C GLY A 448 28.02 -4.65 37.54
N ASP A 449 28.94 -4.55 38.50
CA ASP A 449 30.34 -4.18 38.26
C ASP A 449 31.19 -5.29 37.60
N ASN A 450 30.62 -6.39 37.10
CA ASN A 450 31.37 -7.49 36.45
C ASN A 450 30.77 -7.94 35.11
N ASP A 451 29.86 -7.14 34.55
CA ASP A 451 29.13 -7.49 33.33
C ASP A 451 29.78 -6.91 32.07
N ASN A 452 29.69 -7.67 30.97
CA ASN A 452 30.21 -7.29 29.67
C ASN A 452 29.13 -6.57 28.85
N TRP A 453 28.91 -5.29 29.12
CA TRP A 453 27.90 -4.49 28.40
C TRP A 453 28.25 -4.35 26.92
N GLN A 454 27.29 -4.67 26.05
CA GLN A 454 27.49 -4.74 24.60
C GLN A 454 26.79 -3.61 23.85
N SER A 455 25.55 -3.30 24.25
CA SER A 455 24.69 -2.38 23.52
C SER A 455 23.85 -1.57 24.50
N VAL A 456 23.55 -0.33 24.13
CA VAL A 456 22.66 0.57 24.88
C VAL A 456 21.71 1.28 23.92
N THR A 457 20.45 1.45 24.31
CA THR A 457 19.45 2.20 23.55
C THR A 457 18.66 3.13 24.48
N TYR A 458 17.98 4.12 23.91
CA TYR A 458 17.07 5.01 24.62
C TYR A 458 15.68 4.97 24.02
N GLY A 459 14.68 4.78 24.86
CA GLY A 459 13.28 4.74 24.48
C GLY A 459 12.38 4.82 25.69
N ASN A 460 11.12 5.25 25.54
CA ASN A 460 10.16 5.34 26.65
C ASN A 460 10.73 6.03 27.93
N ASN A 461 11.54 7.07 27.76
CA ASN A 461 12.25 7.79 28.84
C ASN A 461 13.22 6.95 29.69
N LEU A 462 13.76 5.87 29.11
CA LEU A 462 14.73 4.98 29.74
C LEU A 462 15.88 4.69 28.79
N PHE A 463 17.09 4.76 29.34
CA PHE A 463 18.25 4.08 28.79
C PHE A 463 18.19 2.62 29.22
N VAL A 464 18.46 1.70 28.29
CA VAL A 464 18.50 0.25 28.53
C VAL A 464 19.78 -0.29 27.90
N ALA A 465 20.59 -1.00 28.69
CA ALA A 465 21.81 -1.64 28.25
C ALA A 465 21.76 -3.14 28.52
N VAL A 466 22.44 -3.93 27.68
CA VAL A 466 22.43 -5.40 27.73
C VAL A 466 23.84 -5.99 27.76
N SER A 467 24.03 -7.12 28.44
CA SER A 467 25.35 -7.75 28.65
C SER A 467 25.46 -9.19 28.14
N SER A 468 26.70 -9.59 27.85
CA SER A 468 27.02 -10.86 27.21
C SER A 468 27.44 -12.00 28.16
N ASN A 469 27.52 -11.80 29.48
CA ASN A 469 28.22 -12.76 30.37
C ASN A 469 27.58 -13.05 31.75
N SER A 470 26.34 -12.64 32.06
CA SER A 470 25.76 -12.93 33.39
C SER A 470 24.22 -13.08 33.43
N SER A 471 23.70 -13.49 34.60
CA SER A 471 22.27 -13.55 34.91
C SER A 471 21.60 -12.17 35.02
N ASP A 472 22.40 -11.12 35.19
CA ASP A 472 21.97 -9.71 35.26
C ASP A 472 22.17 -9.06 33.87
N SER A 473 21.64 -9.72 32.83
CA SER A 473 21.89 -9.36 31.42
C SER A 473 21.32 -7.99 30.96
N VAL A 474 20.62 -7.26 31.83
CA VAL A 474 19.96 -5.98 31.50
C VAL A 474 20.08 -4.98 32.64
N MET A 475 20.53 -3.77 32.33
CA MET A 475 20.43 -2.61 33.22
C MET A 475 19.64 -1.47 32.57
N TYR A 476 19.00 -0.64 33.39
CA TYR A 476 18.23 0.50 32.91
C TYR A 476 18.43 1.74 33.79
N SER A 477 18.19 2.92 33.20
CA SER A 477 18.31 4.21 33.87
C SER A 477 17.38 5.24 33.24
N SER A 478 16.72 6.07 34.05
CA SER A 478 15.95 7.22 33.55
C SER A 478 16.79 8.48 33.31
N ASN A 479 18.01 8.52 33.85
CA ASN A 479 18.86 9.71 33.85
C ASN A 479 20.27 9.48 33.27
N GLY A 480 20.61 8.23 32.92
CA GLY A 480 21.91 7.84 32.36
C GLY A 480 23.05 7.81 33.38
N THR A 481 22.81 8.21 34.64
CA THR A 481 23.85 8.30 35.68
C THR A 481 23.64 7.33 36.84
N THR A 482 22.40 6.94 37.11
CA THR A 482 22.03 5.99 38.17
C THR A 482 21.33 4.82 37.52
N TRP A 483 21.93 3.64 37.64
CA TRP A 483 21.48 2.42 36.96
C TRP A 483 20.89 1.43 37.96
N ALA A 484 19.96 0.60 37.48
CA ALA A 484 19.43 -0.55 38.20
C ALA A 484 19.46 -1.78 37.26
N THR A 485 19.68 -2.97 37.82
CA THR A 485 19.63 -4.22 37.06
C THR A 485 18.23 -4.85 37.09
N THR A 486 17.94 -5.64 36.07
CA THR A 486 16.82 -6.59 36.07
C THR A 486 17.27 -7.93 35.51
N THR A 487 16.67 -9.01 35.99
CA THR A 487 16.95 -10.35 35.46
C THR A 487 16.25 -10.54 34.12
N SER A 488 16.93 -11.20 33.19
CA SER A 488 16.40 -11.62 31.89
C SER A 488 16.33 -13.14 31.83
N ALA A 489 15.31 -13.67 31.15
CA ALA A 489 15.22 -15.10 30.86
C ALA A 489 16.28 -15.55 29.84
N ALA A 490 16.75 -14.62 29.01
CA ALA A 490 17.81 -14.84 28.03
C ALA A 490 19.18 -14.38 28.59
N THR A 491 20.22 -15.13 28.28
CA THR A 491 21.62 -14.81 28.59
C THR A 491 22.39 -14.49 27.30
N ASN A 492 23.58 -13.88 27.42
CA ASN A 492 24.46 -13.51 26.30
C ASN A 492 23.83 -12.55 25.28
N LEU A 493 23.30 -11.43 25.75
CA LEU A 493 22.70 -10.40 24.90
C LEU A 493 23.78 -9.53 24.25
N LEU A 494 23.63 -9.26 22.96
CA LEU A 494 24.58 -8.52 22.13
C LEU A 494 24.03 -7.20 21.60
N GLY A 495 22.72 -7.13 21.34
CA GLY A 495 22.08 -5.95 20.77
C GLY A 495 20.79 -5.61 21.50
N VAL A 496 20.46 -4.32 21.57
CA VAL A 496 19.17 -3.84 22.07
C VAL A 496 18.68 -2.65 21.26
N THR A 497 17.39 -2.64 20.92
CA THR A 497 16.73 -1.52 20.23
C THR A 497 15.37 -1.24 20.85
N TYR A 498 14.80 -0.06 20.55
CA TYR A 498 13.47 0.34 20.97
C TYR A 498 12.62 0.73 19.76
N GLY A 499 11.40 0.21 19.71
CA GLY A 499 10.42 0.53 18.68
C GLY A 499 9.02 0.15 19.10
N ASN A 500 8.02 0.92 18.66
CA ASN A 500 6.60 0.66 18.93
C ASN A 500 6.27 0.39 20.42
N GLY A 501 6.90 1.15 21.34
CA GLY A 501 6.66 0.99 22.78
C GLY A 501 7.42 -0.16 23.45
N LEU A 502 8.19 -0.95 22.70
CA LEU A 502 8.88 -2.16 23.20
C LEU A 502 10.39 -2.04 23.07
N PHE A 503 11.10 -2.60 24.05
CA PHE A 503 12.52 -2.90 23.95
C PHE A 503 12.69 -4.32 23.42
N VAL A 504 13.55 -4.48 22.41
CA VAL A 504 13.87 -5.78 21.81
C VAL A 504 15.37 -6.01 21.99
N ALA A 505 15.74 -7.12 22.62
CA ALA A 505 17.13 -7.53 22.81
C ALA A 505 17.40 -8.85 22.09
N VAL A 506 18.60 -8.98 21.52
CA VAL A 506 19.04 -10.14 20.75
C VAL A 506 20.35 -10.69 21.32
N GLY A 507 20.54 -12.00 21.27
CA GLY A 507 21.69 -12.70 21.85
C GLY A 507 21.72 -14.18 21.46
N TYR A 508 22.72 -14.92 21.96
CA TYR A 508 22.84 -16.37 21.71
C TYR A 508 22.50 -17.17 22.97
N THR A 509 21.65 -18.19 22.84
CA THR A 509 21.44 -19.18 23.90
C THR A 509 22.50 -20.27 23.78
N SER A 510 23.03 -20.77 24.90
CA SER A 510 24.02 -21.86 24.90
C SER A 510 23.39 -23.24 24.62
N GLY A 511 22.31 -23.32 23.83
CA GLY A 511 21.57 -24.55 23.53
C GLY A 511 21.16 -24.60 22.07
N THR A 512 21.23 -25.77 21.44
CA THR A 512 20.87 -26.06 20.04
C THR A 512 19.36 -25.98 19.76
N SER A 513 18.62 -25.15 20.49
CA SER A 513 17.20 -24.91 20.27
C SER A 513 17.04 -23.61 19.50
N VAL A 514 16.68 -23.70 18.22
CA VAL A 514 16.12 -22.55 17.52
C VAL A 514 14.72 -22.36 18.09
N ASP A 515 14.60 -21.52 19.11
CA ASP A 515 13.30 -21.18 19.67
C ASP A 515 12.57 -20.23 18.71
N ASN A 516 11.41 -20.68 18.23
CA ASN A 516 10.46 -19.97 17.38
C ASN A 516 10.91 -19.70 15.93
N ILE A 517 10.65 -20.66 15.04
CA ILE A 517 10.56 -20.37 13.60
C ILE A 517 9.20 -19.71 13.34
N ALA A 518 9.21 -18.38 13.16
CA ALA A 518 8.14 -17.67 12.48
C ALA A 518 8.57 -17.48 11.02
N VAL A 519 7.86 -18.13 10.10
CA VAL A 519 8.11 -17.93 8.65
C VAL A 519 7.49 -16.60 8.26
N SER A 520 8.32 -15.63 7.87
CA SER A 520 7.87 -14.42 7.17
C SER A 520 8.56 -14.34 5.81
N ALA A 521 7.77 -14.55 4.75
CA ALA A 521 8.04 -14.28 3.34
C ALA A 521 9.40 -14.80 2.81
N GLY A 522 9.42 -16.08 2.43
CA GLY A 522 10.51 -16.69 1.68
C GLY A 522 10.43 -18.21 1.71
N LEU A 523 10.71 -18.87 0.58
CA LEU A 523 10.78 -20.32 0.48
C LEU A 523 11.91 -20.83 1.38
N LEU A 524 11.55 -21.49 2.49
CA LEU A 524 12.53 -22.08 3.40
C LEU A 524 12.68 -23.57 3.08
N SER A 525 13.86 -23.98 2.62
CA SER A 525 14.25 -25.38 2.52
C SER A 525 14.94 -25.79 3.82
N LEU A 526 14.25 -26.48 4.72
CA LEU A 526 14.86 -27.05 5.92
C LEU A 526 15.61 -28.33 5.58
N THR A 527 16.90 -28.39 5.94
CA THR A 527 17.71 -29.62 5.92
C THR A 527 17.85 -30.28 7.31
N THR A 528 17.26 -29.68 8.37
CA THR A 528 17.33 -30.17 9.74
C THR A 528 16.01 -30.82 10.22
N ALA A 529 16.13 -31.83 11.09
CA ALA A 529 15.08 -32.80 11.39
C ALA A 529 14.15 -32.45 12.58
N SER A 530 14.31 -31.29 13.24
CA SER A 530 13.49 -30.94 14.42
C SER A 530 13.42 -29.44 14.80
N THR A 531 12.29 -28.97 15.33
CA THR A 531 12.02 -27.62 15.89
C THR A 531 11.26 -27.69 17.24
N SER A 532 11.33 -26.63 18.08
CA SER A 532 10.56 -26.52 19.34
C SER A 532 9.10 -26.20 19.03
N ASP A 533 8.73 -24.96 18.75
CA ASP A 533 7.40 -24.60 18.22
C ASP A 533 7.47 -24.35 16.70
N LEU A 534 6.36 -24.57 15.99
CA LEU A 534 6.22 -24.28 14.56
C LEU A 534 4.96 -23.46 14.30
N THR A 535 5.12 -22.23 13.81
CA THR A 535 4.01 -21.39 13.37
C THR A 535 4.22 -20.94 11.93
N ILE A 536 3.29 -21.30 11.05
CA ILE A 536 3.26 -20.87 9.66
C ILE A 536 2.12 -19.87 9.53
N LEU A 537 2.46 -18.63 9.17
CA LEU A 537 1.49 -17.56 8.98
C LEU A 537 0.89 -17.61 7.56
N LYS A 538 -0.22 -16.90 7.35
CA LYS A 538 -0.87 -16.80 6.04
C LYS A 538 0.09 -16.29 4.96
N ASN A 539 -0.03 -16.83 3.75
CA ASN A 539 0.81 -16.52 2.57
C ASN A 539 2.28 -16.97 2.66
N ASN A 540 2.64 -17.91 3.55
CA ASN A 540 3.97 -18.53 3.58
C ASN A 540 3.93 -19.96 3.02
N ILE A 541 5.04 -20.41 2.41
CA ILE A 541 5.21 -21.78 1.91
C ILE A 541 6.32 -22.48 2.72
N LEU A 542 6.00 -23.60 3.35
CA LEU A 542 7.00 -24.51 3.92
C LEU A 542 7.22 -25.70 3.00
N THR A 543 8.45 -25.89 2.51
CA THR A 543 8.85 -27.10 1.78
C THR A 543 9.68 -28.02 2.66
N ALA A 544 9.24 -29.26 2.84
CA ALA A 544 10.00 -30.32 3.50
C ALA A 544 10.00 -31.60 2.65
N THR A 545 11.17 -32.19 2.47
CA THR A 545 11.37 -33.41 1.66
C THR A 545 11.70 -34.64 2.51
N THR A 546 11.81 -34.48 3.83
CA THR A 546 12.13 -35.52 4.83
C THR A 546 11.30 -35.33 6.10
N THR A 547 11.49 -36.18 7.11
CA THR A 547 10.76 -36.05 8.39
C THR A 547 11.12 -34.77 9.14
N LEU A 548 10.11 -33.96 9.49
CA LEU A 548 10.23 -32.76 10.33
C LEU A 548 9.58 -33.02 11.69
N THR A 549 10.36 -32.98 12.77
CA THR A 549 9.85 -33.21 14.13
C THR A 549 9.52 -31.88 14.82
N VAL A 550 8.30 -31.71 15.33
CA VAL A 550 7.88 -30.55 16.13
C VAL A 550 7.72 -31.00 17.58
N ALA A 551 8.57 -30.49 18.48
CA ALA A 551 8.58 -30.86 19.90
C ALA A 551 7.54 -30.09 20.74
N GLY A 552 6.91 -29.08 20.16
CA GLY A 552 6.06 -28.07 20.79
C GLY A 552 4.74 -27.86 20.03
N ASN A 553 4.21 -26.65 20.04
CA ASN A 553 2.95 -26.30 19.39
C ASN A 553 3.11 -26.21 17.87
N PHE A 554 2.07 -26.60 17.13
CA PHE A 554 2.02 -26.48 15.68
C PHE A 554 0.78 -25.70 15.24
N SER A 555 1.00 -24.55 14.59
CA SER A 555 -0.07 -23.76 13.97
C SER A 555 0.25 -23.49 12.49
N ASN A 556 -0.68 -23.79 11.59
CA ASN A 556 -0.57 -23.51 10.17
C ASN A 556 -1.75 -22.67 9.65
N ASN A 557 -1.42 -21.51 9.11
CA ASN A 557 -2.30 -20.61 8.38
C ASN A 557 -1.82 -20.34 6.94
N GLY A 558 -0.69 -20.96 6.52
CA GLY A 558 -0.09 -20.83 5.18
C GLY A 558 -0.17 -22.13 4.36
N ILE A 559 0.66 -22.23 3.32
CA ILE A 559 0.78 -23.40 2.44
C ILE A 559 1.93 -24.28 2.94
N ILE A 560 1.68 -25.59 3.00
CA ILE A 560 2.73 -26.58 3.19
C ILE A 560 2.84 -27.35 1.87
N ASP A 561 4.03 -27.41 1.31
CA ASP A 561 4.40 -28.25 0.18
C ASP A 561 5.37 -29.31 0.69
N ASN A 562 4.83 -30.24 1.48
CA ASN A 562 5.60 -31.28 2.16
C ASN A 562 5.39 -32.61 1.44
N THR A 563 6.49 -33.20 0.98
CA THR A 563 6.53 -34.57 0.43
C THR A 563 7.02 -35.60 1.46
N GLY A 564 7.45 -35.14 2.65
CA GLY A 564 7.86 -35.95 3.81
C GLY A 564 6.79 -36.08 4.90
N THR A 565 7.20 -36.42 6.14
CA THR A 565 6.30 -36.61 7.30
C THR A 565 6.54 -35.53 8.37
N ILE A 566 5.49 -34.86 8.83
CA ILE A 566 5.56 -34.00 10.02
C ILE A 566 5.22 -34.84 11.25
N VAL A 567 6.10 -34.88 12.25
CA VAL A 567 5.90 -35.62 13.50
C VAL A 567 5.79 -34.64 14.66
N MET A 568 4.62 -34.54 15.28
CA MET A 568 4.47 -33.86 16.56
C MET A 568 4.80 -34.84 17.69
N SER A 569 5.77 -34.49 18.55
CA SER A 569 6.18 -35.35 19.67
C SER A 569 6.07 -34.63 21.01
N GLY A 570 5.45 -35.26 22.01
CA GLY A 570 5.36 -34.74 23.39
C GLY A 570 3.93 -34.72 23.95
N THR A 571 3.74 -34.15 25.14
CA THR A 571 2.43 -34.04 25.82
C THR A 571 1.98 -32.58 25.98
N ASN A 572 0.67 -32.35 26.01
CA ASN A 572 -0.01 -31.04 26.16
C ASN A 572 0.28 -30.04 25.01
N LYS A 573 0.29 -30.52 23.77
CA LYS A 573 0.56 -29.69 22.59
C LYS A 573 -0.71 -29.13 21.98
N VAL A 574 -0.59 -28.02 21.25
CA VAL A 574 -1.70 -27.43 20.49
C VAL A 574 -1.48 -27.65 19.00
N LEU A 575 -2.50 -28.18 18.32
CA LEU A 575 -2.56 -28.30 16.87
C LEU A 575 -3.65 -27.38 16.31
N ASN A 576 -3.28 -26.52 15.37
CA ASN A 576 -4.20 -25.65 14.65
C ASN A 576 -3.86 -25.61 13.15
N VAL A 577 -4.66 -26.27 12.31
CA VAL A 577 -4.48 -26.28 10.85
C VAL A 577 -5.74 -25.76 10.19
N MET A 578 -5.69 -24.52 9.71
CA MET A 578 -6.83 -23.87 9.08
C MET A 578 -6.87 -24.13 7.57
N ALA A 579 -8.08 -24.26 7.01
CA ALA A 579 -8.26 -24.40 5.56
C ALA A 579 -7.91 -23.07 4.87
N THR A 580 -6.97 -23.09 3.92
CA THR A 580 -6.76 -21.98 2.99
C THR A 580 -7.70 -22.13 1.80
N THR A 581 -8.16 -21.01 1.22
CA THR A 581 -9.05 -21.01 0.05
C THR A 581 -8.39 -21.51 -1.24
N SER A 582 -7.07 -21.74 -1.23
CA SER A 582 -6.34 -22.40 -2.33
C SER A 582 -6.26 -23.92 -2.12
N ALA A 583 -6.55 -24.68 -3.17
CA ALA A 583 -6.56 -26.16 -3.22
C ALA A 583 -5.18 -26.83 -2.99
N THR A 584 -4.17 -26.10 -2.52
CA THR A 584 -2.75 -26.50 -2.50
C THR A 584 -2.12 -26.55 -1.10
N SER A 585 -2.84 -26.27 -0.02
CA SER A 585 -2.32 -26.48 1.34
C SER A 585 -2.40 -27.97 1.70
N VAL A 586 -1.34 -28.73 1.42
CA VAL A 586 -1.25 -30.17 1.74
C VAL A 586 -0.12 -30.38 2.76
N VAL A 587 -0.48 -30.64 4.01
CA VAL A 587 0.47 -30.94 5.12
C VAL A 587 1.27 -32.23 4.88
N GLY A 588 0.89 -33.04 3.88
CA GLY A 588 1.48 -34.36 3.61
C GLY A 588 1.01 -35.36 4.65
N ASN A 589 1.93 -36.20 5.15
CA ASN A 589 1.67 -37.12 6.26
C ASN A 589 1.90 -36.40 7.60
N LEU A 590 0.91 -36.40 8.49
CA LEU A 590 1.02 -35.89 9.86
C LEU A 590 1.01 -37.08 10.83
N THR A 591 1.92 -37.11 11.81
CA THR A 591 1.93 -38.12 12.87
C THR A 591 1.97 -37.45 14.22
N ILE A 592 1.03 -37.81 15.10
CA ILE A 592 0.94 -37.26 16.46
C ILE A 592 1.37 -38.33 17.47
N LEU A 593 2.49 -38.09 18.15
CA LEU A 593 3.03 -38.97 19.19
C LEU A 593 2.89 -38.30 20.57
N GLY A 594 1.79 -38.59 21.27
CA GLY A 594 1.50 -38.13 22.62
C GLY A 594 0.17 -37.37 22.76
N SER A 595 0.01 -36.56 23.81
CA SER A 595 -1.24 -35.82 24.06
C SER A 595 -1.24 -34.46 23.37
N THR A 596 -2.14 -34.27 22.41
CA THR A 596 -2.31 -33.02 21.64
C THR A 596 -3.76 -32.56 21.67
N THR A 597 -3.98 -31.30 22.00
CA THR A 597 -5.25 -30.59 21.90
C THR A 597 -5.38 -30.00 20.50
N VAL A 598 -6.37 -30.46 19.75
CA VAL A 598 -6.67 -29.96 18.40
C VAL A 598 -7.68 -28.81 18.50
N ILE A 599 -7.27 -27.60 18.11
CA ILE A 599 -8.14 -26.41 18.07
C ILE A 599 -8.92 -26.34 16.76
N SER A 600 -8.25 -26.61 15.64
CA SER A 600 -8.88 -26.76 14.32
C SER A 600 -8.06 -27.69 13.42
N LEU A 601 -8.72 -28.44 12.55
CA LEU A 601 -8.08 -29.39 11.64
C LEU A 601 -8.86 -29.51 10.32
N ALA A 602 -8.36 -28.87 9.27
CA ALA A 602 -8.86 -29.06 7.91
C ALA A 602 -8.37 -30.39 7.33
N THR A 603 -9.15 -31.47 7.46
CA THR A 603 -8.76 -32.81 7.00
C THR A 603 -8.55 -32.90 5.48
N SER A 604 -9.18 -32.01 4.70
CA SER A 604 -8.94 -31.86 3.26
C SER A 604 -7.52 -31.41 2.92
N SER A 605 -6.76 -30.94 3.90
CA SER A 605 -5.39 -30.45 3.78
C SER A 605 -4.35 -31.48 4.27
N ILE A 606 -4.75 -32.70 4.62
CA ILE A 606 -3.85 -33.76 5.13
C ILE A 606 -3.95 -34.98 4.21
N THR A 607 -2.80 -35.53 3.80
CA THR A 607 -2.75 -36.71 2.92
C THR A 607 -2.95 -38.00 3.71
N ASP A 608 -2.34 -38.09 4.90
CA ASP A 608 -2.48 -39.21 5.86
C ASP A 608 -2.27 -38.66 7.29
N LEU A 609 -3.10 -39.06 8.27
CA LEU A 609 -3.11 -38.54 9.65
C LEU A 609 -2.94 -39.63 10.71
#